data_AF-A0A1C3XJB9-F1
#
_entry.id   AF-A0A1C3XJB9-F1
#
_cell.length_a   1.000
_cell.length_b   1.000
_cell.length_c   1.000
_cell.angle_alpha   90.00
_cell.angle_beta   90.00
_cell.angle_gamma   90.00
#
_symmetry.space_group_name_H-M   'P 1'
#
loop_
_entity.id
_entity.type
_entity.pdbx_description
1 polymer ?
#
loop_
_entity_poly.entity_id
_entity_poly.type
_entity_poly.pdbx_seq_one_letter_code
_entity_poly.pdbx_strand_id
1 'polypeptide(L)'
;MAGVSEDRLIAMPAGAGKILLERGGIHLCALLKADNFSKFSTERGLRVSAERLLTLERLGLFSPLVRLRSPNIERKPLSLPLRDNEWFDRGWAIDTADGGEHWVSDQRTNDSEAYYSRFQIASLDFVLSEYDFTVQLEKFVHAPKFDARAWTKIGRQLFKIYETRNRVDGTHLFRPTIDALCQYISDRYYPHTQTNMRSMSVFSGGFSFDEWTITNSRKWEWEDYARSWNPRETEETFGLTPAKLKHAYEALAGQQSQVDPLSNWHKLVQFVSPRERDRLKGAALAAETMRSGALMLRLLHKELYGEDLNHPNEVYGTIITHMPELNIRSDARRYLEFVVNQFDLNPRPKLTLFLEGQSEAVAVNAIFERYFGASVGTHAIEIIVLGGVDNATGTKDDRFRAILRLVDYLHHHQTFTFLILDNENSAAKLKAAAHKAKSTLHAKRFVTRPEYLKVWRDSFEFDNFSATEIATALRRLAGGSSQFSSADIAVCKRDKLPGAALTALYRERTGHNLNKLDLARELTECMFEASSRRAIGNRPLIRVLERVVKLAALNPFPTMAESWEYNQTSSYLGKTRERIKRPAGFRRSSSRNRR
;
A
#
# COMPACT_ATOMS: atom_id res chain seq x y z
N MET A 1 -26.43 5.20 22.78
CA MET A 1 -27.04 5.85 21.61
C MET A 1 -28.50 6.14 21.96
N ALA A 2 -28.84 7.37 22.37
CA ALA A 2 -30.23 7.78 22.58
C ALA A 2 -30.61 8.76 21.46
N GLY A 3 -31.64 8.44 20.67
CA GLY A 3 -32.21 9.34 19.64
C GLY A 3 -32.14 8.86 18.18
N VAL A 4 -31.92 7.57 17.88
CA VAL A 4 -32.08 7.07 16.51
C VAL A 4 -33.59 6.89 16.25
N SER A 5 -34.14 7.62 15.27
CA SER A 5 -35.52 7.41 14.81
C SER A 5 -35.65 5.99 14.23
N GLU A 6 -36.69 5.24 14.61
CA GLU A 6 -36.98 3.89 14.09
C GLU A 6 -36.98 3.83 12.56
N ASP A 7 -37.35 4.93 11.89
CA ASP A 7 -37.31 5.07 10.42
C ASP A 7 -35.93 4.85 9.78
N ARG A 8 -34.84 4.93 10.57
CA ARG A 8 -33.46 4.75 10.07
C ARG A 8 -32.93 3.33 10.25
N LEU A 9 -33.63 2.46 10.97
CA LEU A 9 -33.19 1.09 11.20
C LEU A 9 -33.62 0.19 10.01
N ILE A 10 -32.69 -0.62 9.52
CA ILE A 10 -33.02 -1.72 8.61
C ILE A 10 -33.72 -2.82 9.41
N ALA A 11 -34.70 -3.47 8.78
CA ALA A 11 -35.46 -4.57 9.36
C ALA A 11 -35.08 -5.89 8.68
N MET A 12 -35.07 -6.98 9.45
CA MET A 12 -34.80 -8.31 8.92
C MET A 12 -36.00 -8.75 8.06
N PRO A 13 -35.79 -9.19 6.80
CA PRO A 13 -36.87 -9.80 6.04
C PRO A 13 -37.34 -11.11 6.70
N ALA A 14 -38.64 -11.39 6.59
CA ALA A 14 -39.17 -12.67 7.01
C ALA A 14 -38.53 -13.80 6.18
N GLY A 15 -38.04 -14.85 6.86
CA GLY A 15 -37.35 -15.95 6.18
C GLY A 15 -35.98 -15.56 5.61
N ALA A 16 -35.25 -14.62 6.24
CA ALA A 16 -33.96 -14.15 5.76
C ALA A 16 -32.93 -15.27 5.59
N GLY A 17 -32.84 -16.23 6.51
CA GLY A 17 -31.96 -17.39 6.41
C GLY A 17 -32.28 -18.24 5.18
N LYS A 18 -33.56 -18.47 4.89
CA LYS A 18 -34.02 -19.16 3.68
C LYS A 18 -33.69 -18.38 2.41
N ILE A 19 -34.01 -17.09 2.37
CA ILE A 19 -33.74 -16.20 1.23
C ILE A 19 -32.24 -16.19 0.89
N LEU A 20 -31.37 -16.17 1.90
CA LEU A 20 -29.92 -16.24 1.72
C LEU A 20 -29.51 -17.54 1.01
N LEU A 21 -30.00 -18.69 1.49
CA LEU A 21 -29.66 -19.98 0.90
C LEU A 21 -30.24 -20.19 -0.51
N GLU A 22 -31.34 -19.53 -0.85
CA GLU A 22 -31.94 -19.55 -2.19
C GLU A 22 -31.22 -18.63 -3.18
N ARG A 23 -30.92 -17.38 -2.77
CA ARG A 23 -30.66 -16.29 -3.72
C ARG A 23 -29.30 -15.61 -3.58
N GLY A 24 -28.49 -15.86 -2.54
CA GLY A 24 -27.29 -15.03 -2.41
C GLY A 24 -26.18 -15.46 -1.47
N GLY A 25 -24.96 -15.09 -1.85
CA GLY A 25 -23.82 -14.90 -0.95
C GLY A 25 -23.03 -16.14 -0.57
N ILE A 26 -23.44 -17.31 -1.04
CA ILE A 26 -22.91 -18.59 -0.58
C ILE A 26 -21.76 -19.11 -1.43
N HIS A 27 -21.52 -18.54 -2.61
CA HIS A 27 -20.49 -19.02 -3.54
C HIS A 27 -19.09 -18.53 -3.15
N LEU A 28 -18.95 -17.24 -2.85
CA LEU A 28 -17.67 -16.63 -2.46
C LEU A 28 -17.47 -16.59 -0.95
N CYS A 29 -18.55 -16.44 -0.19
CA CYS A 29 -18.53 -16.38 1.27
C CYS A 29 -19.39 -17.49 1.87
N ALA A 30 -18.94 -18.74 1.74
CA ALA A 30 -19.63 -19.89 2.33
C ALA A 30 -19.92 -19.69 3.83
N LEU A 31 -21.11 -20.13 4.25
CA LEU A 31 -21.47 -20.16 5.65
C LEU A 31 -20.57 -21.13 6.42
N LEU A 32 -20.31 -20.81 7.69
CA LEU A 32 -19.37 -21.51 8.54
C LEU A 32 -20.14 -22.30 9.61
N LYS A 33 -19.86 -23.59 9.73
CA LYS A 33 -20.27 -24.41 10.88
C LYS A 33 -19.80 -23.78 12.20
N ALA A 34 -20.42 -24.16 13.32
CA ALA A 34 -20.07 -23.62 14.63
C ALA A 34 -18.56 -23.69 14.94
N ASP A 35 -17.89 -24.81 14.65
CA ASP A 35 -16.44 -24.94 14.85
C ASP A 35 -15.61 -24.03 13.95
N ASN A 36 -15.98 -23.98 12.66
CA ASN A 36 -15.26 -23.15 11.69
C ASN A 36 -15.45 -21.67 12.00
N PHE A 37 -16.65 -21.27 12.44
CA PHE A 37 -16.94 -19.91 12.85
C PHE A 37 -16.23 -19.54 14.16
N SER A 38 -16.19 -20.46 15.13
CA SER A 38 -15.42 -20.30 16.38
C SER A 38 -13.92 -20.11 16.09
N LYS A 39 -13.34 -20.94 15.22
CA LYS A 39 -11.94 -20.80 14.78
C LYS A 39 -11.72 -19.47 14.07
N PHE A 40 -12.58 -19.13 13.11
CA PHE A 40 -12.54 -17.88 12.35
C PHE A 40 -12.60 -16.64 13.26
N SER A 41 -13.42 -16.70 14.32
CA SER A 41 -13.57 -15.65 15.34
C SER A 41 -12.33 -15.58 16.25
N THR A 42 -11.77 -16.73 16.64
CA THR A 42 -10.56 -16.81 17.48
C THR A 42 -9.33 -16.22 16.77
N GLU A 43 -9.16 -16.46 15.47
CA GLU A 43 -8.11 -15.85 14.65
C GLU A 43 -8.21 -14.30 14.61
N ARG A 44 -9.44 -13.79 14.79
CA ARG A 44 -9.78 -12.36 14.89
C ARG A 44 -9.76 -11.84 16.32
N GLY A 45 -9.31 -12.64 17.29
CA GLY A 45 -9.16 -12.24 18.68
C GLY A 45 -10.44 -12.31 19.51
N LEU A 46 -11.55 -12.81 18.94
CA LEU A 46 -12.79 -13.05 19.67
C LEU A 46 -12.74 -14.45 20.29
N ARG A 47 -12.69 -14.51 21.62
CA ARG A 47 -12.55 -15.78 22.36
C ARG A 47 -13.91 -16.46 22.50
N VAL A 48 -14.22 -17.37 21.58
CA VAL A 48 -15.50 -18.08 21.57
C VAL A 48 -15.30 -19.53 21.14
N SER A 49 -15.94 -20.47 21.83
CA SER A 49 -16.01 -21.89 21.41
C SER A 49 -17.36 -22.21 20.77
N ALA A 50 -17.48 -23.34 20.08
CA ALA A 50 -18.77 -23.81 19.56
C ALA A 50 -19.83 -24.00 20.66
N GLU A 51 -19.42 -24.46 21.84
CA GLU A 51 -20.30 -24.60 23.02
C GLU A 51 -20.76 -23.24 23.55
N ARG A 52 -19.86 -22.24 23.52
CA ARG A 52 -20.21 -20.87 23.90
C ARG A 52 -21.21 -20.27 22.90
N LEU A 53 -21.02 -20.50 21.61
CA LEU A 53 -21.98 -20.08 20.58
C LEU A 53 -23.36 -20.70 20.81
N LEU A 54 -23.42 -22.01 21.06
CA LEU A 54 -24.67 -22.71 21.39
C LEU A 54 -25.35 -22.13 22.65
N THR A 55 -24.55 -21.75 23.66
CA THR A 55 -25.06 -21.11 24.87
C THR A 55 -25.65 -19.73 24.57
N LEU A 56 -24.96 -18.91 23.75
CA LEU A 56 -25.45 -17.59 23.36
C LEU A 56 -26.75 -17.68 22.54
N GLU A 57 -26.89 -18.70 21.71
CA GLU A 57 -28.09 -18.97 20.93
C GLU A 57 -29.28 -19.34 21.84
N ARG A 58 -29.09 -20.23 22.82
CA ARG A 58 -30.14 -20.55 23.81
C ARG A 58 -30.61 -19.35 24.63
N LEU A 59 -29.69 -18.43 24.89
CA LEU A 59 -29.99 -17.20 25.62
C LEU A 59 -30.63 -16.14 24.71
N GLY A 60 -30.80 -16.39 23.41
CA GLY A 60 -31.30 -15.42 22.44
C GLY A 60 -30.36 -14.23 22.20
N LEU A 61 -29.08 -14.36 22.59
CA LEU A 61 -28.10 -13.26 22.52
C LEU A 61 -27.39 -13.22 21.16
N PHE A 62 -27.19 -14.38 20.54
CA PHE A 62 -26.53 -14.50 19.25
C PHE A 62 -26.95 -15.78 18.55
N SER A 63 -27.63 -15.66 17.41
CA SER A 63 -28.17 -16.79 16.65
C SER A 63 -27.37 -17.05 15.36
N PRO A 64 -27.30 -18.31 14.89
CA PRO A 64 -26.88 -18.60 13.52
C PRO A 64 -27.86 -17.97 12.51
N LEU A 65 -27.52 -18.01 11.22
CA LEU A 65 -28.46 -17.63 10.17
C LEU A 65 -29.45 -18.76 9.87
N VAL A 66 -28.97 -20.00 9.90
CA VAL A 66 -29.77 -21.21 9.69
C VAL A 66 -29.25 -22.32 10.59
N ARG A 67 -30.16 -23.14 11.12
CA ARG A 67 -29.85 -24.39 11.80
C ARG A 67 -30.37 -25.58 10.99
N LEU A 68 -29.53 -26.56 10.76
CA LEU A 68 -29.90 -27.81 10.12
C LEU A 68 -30.08 -28.91 11.17
N ARG A 69 -31.07 -29.77 10.99
CA ARG A 69 -31.33 -30.95 11.81
C ARG A 69 -31.73 -32.13 10.93
N SER A 70 -31.27 -33.32 11.27
CA SER A 70 -31.67 -34.54 10.57
C SER A 70 -32.10 -35.62 11.57
N PRO A 71 -33.38 -36.05 11.53
CA PRO A 71 -33.89 -37.06 12.44
C PRO A 71 -33.47 -38.50 12.08
N ASN A 72 -32.70 -38.74 11.01
CA ASN A 72 -32.36 -40.09 10.52
C ASN A 72 -30.90 -40.25 10.02
N ILE A 73 -30.43 -41.50 9.96
CA ILE A 73 -29.03 -41.88 9.69
C ILE A 73 -28.64 -41.78 8.20
N GLU A 74 -29.59 -41.85 7.25
CA GLU A 74 -29.31 -41.64 5.82
C GLU A 74 -29.32 -40.14 5.46
N ARG A 75 -28.23 -39.46 5.78
CA ARG A 75 -28.08 -38.01 5.54
C ARG A 75 -27.74 -37.72 4.07
N LYS A 76 -28.68 -37.12 3.34
CA LYS A 76 -28.35 -36.40 2.11
C LYS A 76 -27.97 -34.96 2.48
N PRO A 77 -26.83 -34.41 2.00
CA PRO A 77 -26.50 -33.01 2.23
C PRO A 77 -27.48 -32.06 1.51
N LEU A 78 -27.72 -30.90 2.11
CA LEU A 78 -28.49 -29.82 1.52
C LEU A 78 -27.72 -29.21 0.34
N SER A 79 -28.30 -29.29 -0.85
CA SER A 79 -27.70 -28.67 -2.04
C SER A 79 -27.96 -27.17 -2.04
N LEU A 80 -26.88 -26.42 -2.24
CA LEU A 80 -26.85 -24.97 -2.29
C LEU A 80 -26.39 -24.47 -3.67
N PRO A 81 -26.99 -23.39 -4.21
CA PRO A 81 -28.18 -22.69 -3.71
C PRO A 81 -29.43 -23.58 -3.69
N LEU A 82 -30.38 -23.25 -2.81
CA LEU A 82 -31.64 -23.99 -2.67
C LEU A 82 -32.44 -23.96 -3.97
N ARG A 83 -33.01 -25.10 -4.34
CA ARG A 83 -33.87 -25.26 -5.53
C ARG A 83 -35.33 -25.51 -5.18
N ASP A 84 -35.58 -26.00 -3.98
CA ASP A 84 -36.89 -26.31 -3.43
C ASP A 84 -36.89 -26.06 -1.93
N ASN A 85 -38.08 -26.13 -1.34
CA ASN A 85 -38.31 -25.86 0.07
C ASN A 85 -38.34 -27.11 0.94
N GLU A 86 -37.99 -28.29 0.40
CA GLU A 86 -38.22 -29.57 1.07
C GLU A 86 -37.61 -29.61 2.48
N TRP A 87 -36.42 -29.03 2.63
CA TRP A 87 -35.73 -28.96 3.92
C TRP A 87 -36.46 -28.10 4.95
N PHE A 88 -37.03 -26.96 4.54
CA PHE A 88 -37.80 -26.10 5.43
C PHE A 88 -39.19 -26.69 5.69
N ASP A 89 -39.83 -27.27 4.68
CA ASP A 89 -41.17 -27.87 4.78
C ASP A 89 -41.18 -29.10 5.71
N ARG A 90 -40.11 -29.89 5.68
CA ARG A 90 -39.89 -31.01 6.63
C ARG A 90 -39.35 -30.55 8.00
N GLY A 91 -39.08 -29.26 8.13
CA GLY A 91 -38.45 -28.66 9.30
C GLY A 91 -37.03 -29.15 9.55
N TRP A 92 -36.33 -29.71 8.56
CA TRP A 92 -34.91 -30.10 8.66
C TRP A 92 -33.97 -28.91 8.55
N ALA A 93 -34.40 -27.82 7.92
CA ALA A 93 -33.77 -26.51 8.03
C ALA A 93 -34.69 -25.58 8.82
N ILE A 94 -34.10 -24.81 9.72
CA ILE A 94 -34.77 -23.83 10.55
C ILE A 94 -34.14 -22.48 10.24
N ASP A 95 -34.96 -21.51 9.84
CA ASP A 95 -34.53 -20.12 9.73
C ASP A 95 -34.40 -19.54 11.14
N THR A 96 -33.24 -19.00 11.45
CA THR A 96 -32.93 -18.43 12.78
C THR A 96 -32.50 -16.97 12.67
N ALA A 97 -32.48 -16.41 11.45
CA ALA A 97 -31.97 -15.07 11.19
C ALA A 97 -32.91 -13.97 11.73
N ASP A 98 -34.21 -14.21 11.76
CA ASP A 98 -35.22 -13.28 12.28
C ASP A 98 -35.26 -13.20 13.82
N GLY A 99 -34.42 -13.99 14.51
CA GLY A 99 -34.36 -14.02 15.97
C GLY A 99 -35.59 -14.59 16.65
N GLY A 100 -36.48 -15.27 15.90
CA GLY A 100 -37.63 -15.97 16.45
C GLY A 100 -37.23 -17.10 17.39
N GLU A 101 -38.12 -17.43 18.34
CA GLU A 101 -37.96 -18.62 19.17
C GLU A 101 -37.90 -19.87 18.29
N HIS A 102 -36.86 -20.67 18.47
CA HIS A 102 -36.66 -21.89 17.72
C HIS A 102 -36.03 -22.96 18.60
N TRP A 103 -36.06 -24.21 18.10
CA TRP A 103 -35.45 -25.32 18.81
C TRP A 103 -33.93 -25.23 18.78
N VAL A 104 -33.32 -25.27 19.97
CA VAL A 104 -31.88 -25.30 20.18
C VAL A 104 -31.56 -26.49 21.10
N SER A 105 -30.70 -27.40 20.66
CA SER A 105 -30.32 -28.59 21.45
C SER A 105 -29.66 -28.20 22.78
N ASP A 106 -29.93 -28.97 23.86
CA ASP A 106 -29.35 -28.82 25.20
C ASP A 106 -27.87 -29.22 25.29
N GLN A 107 -27.37 -29.96 24.32
CA GLN A 107 -25.95 -30.29 24.19
C GLN A 107 -25.56 -30.29 22.71
N ARG A 108 -24.26 -30.28 22.45
CA ARG A 108 -23.79 -30.44 21.08
C ARG A 108 -23.98 -31.89 20.67
N THR A 109 -24.80 -32.10 19.64
CA THR A 109 -25.20 -33.42 19.16
C THR A 109 -24.93 -33.51 17.66
N ASN A 110 -24.65 -34.73 17.17
CA ASN A 110 -24.35 -34.92 15.76
C ASN A 110 -25.59 -34.77 14.86
N ASP A 111 -26.79 -34.64 15.40
CA ASP A 111 -28.08 -34.56 14.71
C ASP A 111 -28.51 -33.13 14.36
N SER A 112 -27.71 -32.12 14.71
CA SER A 112 -27.93 -30.74 14.31
C SER A 112 -26.62 -29.98 14.08
N GLU A 113 -26.67 -28.93 13.24
CA GLU A 113 -25.53 -28.06 12.95
C GLU A 113 -25.98 -26.63 12.73
N ALA A 114 -25.18 -25.68 13.21
CA ALA A 114 -25.46 -24.24 13.12
C ALA A 114 -24.55 -23.58 12.08
N TYR A 115 -25.15 -22.76 11.21
CA TYR A 115 -24.43 -22.07 10.14
C TYR A 115 -24.42 -20.55 10.36
N TYR A 116 -23.21 -20.02 10.48
CA TYR A 116 -22.95 -18.60 10.71
C TYR A 116 -22.35 -17.93 9.48
N SER A 117 -22.63 -16.65 9.29
CA SER A 117 -21.91 -15.82 8.32
C SER A 117 -20.64 -15.25 8.95
N ARG A 118 -19.57 -15.16 8.14
CA ARG A 118 -18.36 -14.41 8.50
C ARG A 118 -18.60 -12.94 8.81
N PHE A 119 -19.69 -12.36 8.31
CA PHE A 119 -20.03 -10.97 8.55
C PHE A 119 -20.64 -10.75 9.95
N GLN A 120 -21.07 -11.83 10.64
CA GLN A 120 -21.52 -11.77 12.04
C GLN A 120 -20.42 -11.47 13.06
N ILE A 121 -19.16 -11.25 12.62
CA ILE A 121 -18.06 -10.85 13.51
C ILE A 121 -18.35 -9.54 14.24
N ALA A 122 -19.01 -8.57 13.61
CA ALA A 122 -19.37 -7.32 14.26
C ALA A 122 -20.43 -7.54 15.35
N SER A 123 -21.50 -8.28 15.05
CA SER A 123 -22.51 -8.62 16.05
C SER A 123 -21.95 -9.45 17.19
N LEU A 124 -21.09 -10.43 16.90
CA LEU A 124 -20.47 -11.25 17.93
C LEU A 124 -19.53 -10.45 18.82
N ASP A 125 -18.67 -9.60 18.25
CA ASP A 125 -17.80 -8.71 19.02
C ASP A 125 -18.62 -7.79 19.94
N PHE A 126 -19.72 -7.24 19.45
CA PHE A 126 -20.65 -6.45 20.27
C PHE A 126 -21.23 -7.29 21.42
N VAL A 127 -21.78 -8.47 21.14
CA VAL A 127 -22.32 -9.36 22.18
C VAL A 127 -21.24 -9.74 23.19
N LEU A 128 -20.06 -10.17 22.77
CA LEU A 128 -19.00 -10.52 23.71
C LEU A 128 -18.56 -9.30 24.54
N SER A 129 -18.46 -8.11 23.96
CA SER A 129 -18.09 -6.89 24.69
C SER A 129 -19.12 -6.47 25.75
N GLU A 130 -20.39 -6.81 25.54
CA GLU A 130 -21.49 -6.50 26.46
C GLU A 130 -21.63 -7.55 27.57
N TYR A 131 -21.23 -8.79 27.31
CA TYR A 131 -21.50 -9.94 28.19
C TYR A 131 -20.24 -10.58 28.82
N ASP A 132 -19.04 -10.26 28.31
CA ASP A 132 -17.78 -10.69 28.92
C ASP A 132 -17.24 -9.59 29.84
N PHE A 133 -17.23 -9.87 31.15
CA PHE A 133 -16.68 -8.95 32.15
C PHE A 133 -15.22 -9.26 32.44
N THR A 134 -14.34 -8.27 32.22
CA THR A 134 -12.94 -8.35 32.66
C THR A 134 -12.81 -7.79 34.07
N VAL A 135 -12.35 -8.61 35.02
CA VAL A 135 -12.09 -8.19 36.40
C VAL A 135 -10.59 -8.04 36.62
N GLN A 136 -10.13 -6.83 36.94
CA GLN A 136 -8.75 -6.58 37.35
C GLN A 136 -8.50 -7.07 38.78
N LEU A 137 -7.65 -8.07 38.93
CA LEU A 137 -7.40 -8.73 40.22
C LEU A 137 -6.60 -7.88 41.21
N GLU A 138 -5.86 -6.85 40.77
CA GLU A 138 -5.03 -5.99 41.63
C GLU A 138 -5.79 -5.41 42.83
N LYS A 139 -7.08 -5.09 42.65
CA LYS A 139 -7.97 -4.57 43.70
C LYS A 139 -8.26 -5.58 44.82
N PHE A 140 -7.94 -6.86 44.59
CA PHE A 140 -8.20 -7.97 45.52
C PHE A 140 -6.90 -8.55 46.09
N VAL A 141 -5.75 -8.35 45.43
CA VAL A 141 -4.46 -8.89 45.87
C VAL A 141 -3.96 -8.20 47.15
N HIS A 142 -4.38 -6.95 47.41
CA HIS A 142 -4.03 -6.25 48.65
C HIS A 142 -4.89 -6.66 49.86
N ALA A 143 -5.90 -7.51 49.68
CA ALA A 143 -6.69 -8.03 50.79
C ALA A 143 -5.93 -9.17 51.50
N PRO A 144 -5.74 -9.11 52.83
CA PRO A 144 -4.99 -10.13 53.56
C PRO A 144 -5.65 -11.52 53.55
N LYS A 145 -6.93 -11.63 53.14
CA LYS A 145 -7.68 -12.88 52.93
C LYS A 145 -8.72 -12.70 51.80
N PHE A 146 -9.11 -13.80 51.15
CA PHE A 146 -10.19 -13.82 50.15
C PHE A 146 -11.50 -13.29 50.74
N ASP A 147 -12.05 -12.22 50.16
CA ASP A 147 -13.34 -11.64 50.55
C ASP A 147 -14.45 -12.05 49.56
N ALA A 148 -15.19 -13.10 49.92
CA ALA A 148 -16.36 -13.58 49.16
C ALA A 148 -17.48 -12.53 49.03
N ARG A 149 -17.59 -11.58 49.98
CA ARG A 149 -18.61 -10.53 49.95
C ARG A 149 -18.28 -9.47 48.91
N ALA A 150 -17.00 -9.12 48.74
CA ALA A 150 -16.54 -8.22 47.68
C ALA A 150 -16.87 -8.79 46.29
N TRP A 151 -16.61 -10.08 46.05
CA TRP A 151 -16.97 -10.76 44.79
C TRP A 151 -18.48 -10.76 44.55
N THR A 152 -19.27 -11.06 45.58
CA THR A 152 -20.73 -11.06 45.48
C THR A 152 -21.29 -9.66 45.19
N LYS A 153 -20.71 -8.61 45.79
CA LYS A 153 -21.09 -7.21 45.53
C LYS A 153 -20.82 -6.82 44.07
N ILE A 154 -19.68 -7.22 43.51
CA ILE A 154 -19.35 -6.98 42.11
C ILE A 154 -20.31 -7.75 41.20
N GLY A 155 -20.54 -9.05 41.46
CA GLY A 155 -21.53 -9.83 40.72
C GLY A 155 -22.91 -9.17 40.68
N ARG A 156 -23.40 -8.65 41.82
CA ARG A 156 -24.67 -7.89 41.88
C ARG A 156 -24.62 -6.57 41.10
N GLN A 157 -23.51 -5.84 41.14
CA GLN A 157 -23.34 -4.61 40.36
C GLN A 157 -23.35 -4.89 38.85
N LEU A 158 -22.65 -5.94 38.42
CA LEU A 158 -22.62 -6.38 37.03
C LEU A 158 -24.02 -6.83 36.57
N PHE A 159 -24.74 -7.60 37.40
CA PHE A 159 -26.11 -8.02 37.10
C PHE A 159 -27.08 -6.84 37.00
N LYS A 160 -26.93 -5.82 37.86
CA LYS A 160 -27.74 -4.59 37.78
C LYS A 160 -27.47 -3.80 36.50
N ILE A 161 -26.21 -3.75 36.05
CA ILE A 161 -25.85 -3.12 34.76
C ILE A 161 -26.53 -3.87 33.62
N TYR A 162 -26.50 -5.21 33.65
CA TYR A 162 -27.20 -6.08 32.71
C TYR A 162 -28.71 -5.81 32.66
N GLU A 163 -29.41 -5.83 33.80
CA GLU A 163 -30.85 -5.54 33.88
C GLU A 163 -31.22 -4.17 33.29
N THR A 164 -30.32 -3.19 33.42
CA THR A 164 -30.54 -1.84 32.90
C THR A 164 -30.34 -1.77 31.38
N ARG A 165 -29.44 -2.59 30.82
CA ARG A 165 -29.13 -2.62 29.38
C ARG A 165 -30.12 -3.45 28.58
N ASN A 166 -30.62 -4.55 29.13
CA ASN A 166 -31.65 -5.38 28.47
C ASN A 166 -32.97 -4.65 28.24
N ARG A 167 -33.30 -3.62 29.03
CA ARG A 167 -34.56 -2.86 28.87
C ARG A 167 -34.60 -1.95 27.63
N VAL A 168 -33.51 -1.84 26.87
CA VAL A 168 -33.46 -1.08 25.60
C VAL A 168 -33.75 -2.03 24.44
N ASP A 169 -34.95 -2.61 24.44
CA ASP A 169 -35.41 -3.73 23.60
C ASP A 169 -35.74 -3.38 22.12
N GLY A 170 -35.44 -2.16 21.66
CA GLY A 170 -35.87 -1.70 20.32
C GLY A 170 -34.97 -2.07 19.14
N THR A 171 -33.75 -2.59 19.36
CA THR A 171 -32.71 -2.70 18.30
C THR A 171 -32.17 -4.12 18.08
N HIS A 172 -32.78 -5.14 18.69
CA HIS A 172 -32.24 -6.51 18.75
C HIS A 172 -31.91 -7.12 17.38
N LEU A 173 -32.68 -6.79 16.33
CA LEU A 173 -32.46 -7.33 14.98
C LEU A 173 -31.63 -6.43 14.06
N PHE A 174 -31.35 -5.18 14.44
CA PHE A 174 -30.65 -4.25 13.55
C PHE A 174 -29.27 -4.76 13.13
N ARG A 175 -28.44 -5.20 14.10
CA ARG A 175 -27.08 -5.71 13.81
C ARG A 175 -27.11 -7.05 13.06
N PRO A 176 -27.89 -8.06 13.47
CA PRO A 176 -28.09 -9.26 12.67
C PRO A 176 -28.54 -8.97 11.24
N THR A 177 -29.40 -7.96 11.03
CA THR A 177 -29.85 -7.56 9.68
C THR A 177 -28.69 -7.04 8.83
N ILE A 178 -27.74 -6.30 9.41
CA ILE A 178 -26.53 -5.86 8.69
C ILE A 178 -25.71 -7.08 8.27
N ASP A 179 -25.55 -8.07 9.14
CA ASP A 179 -24.78 -9.28 8.87
C ASP A 179 -25.41 -10.10 7.74
N ALA A 180 -26.74 -10.29 7.80
CA ALA A 180 -27.51 -10.98 6.78
C ALA A 180 -27.46 -10.23 5.44
N LEU A 181 -27.60 -8.91 5.44
CA LEU A 181 -27.46 -8.09 4.24
C LEU A 181 -26.07 -8.22 3.63
N CYS A 182 -25.01 -8.13 4.44
CA CYS A 182 -23.63 -8.33 3.97
C CYS A 182 -23.46 -9.73 3.38
N GLN A 183 -23.98 -10.77 4.03
CA GLN A 183 -23.97 -12.12 3.50
C GLN A 183 -24.68 -12.18 2.14
N TYR A 184 -25.92 -11.67 2.04
CA TYR A 184 -26.75 -11.68 0.83
C TYR A 184 -26.04 -11.09 -0.39
N ILE A 185 -25.38 -9.95 -0.20
CA ILE A 185 -24.72 -9.21 -1.29
C ILE A 185 -23.26 -9.61 -1.52
N SER A 186 -22.74 -10.58 -0.76
CA SER A 186 -21.31 -10.91 -0.76
C SER A 186 -20.82 -11.45 -2.10
N ASP A 187 -21.62 -12.25 -2.79
CA ASP A 187 -21.25 -12.78 -4.10
C ASP A 187 -21.04 -11.65 -5.13
N ARG A 188 -21.77 -10.53 -4.97
CA ARG A 188 -21.61 -9.34 -5.83
C ARG A 188 -20.44 -8.46 -5.41
N TYR A 189 -20.39 -8.06 -4.13
CA TYR A 189 -19.52 -6.96 -3.71
C TYR A 189 -18.26 -7.38 -2.97
N TYR A 190 -18.20 -8.58 -2.39
CA TYR A 190 -17.04 -9.02 -1.63
C TYR A 190 -15.74 -9.00 -2.45
N PRO A 191 -15.71 -9.43 -3.73
CA PRO A 191 -14.49 -9.35 -4.54
C PRO A 191 -13.92 -7.94 -4.66
N HIS A 192 -14.79 -6.93 -4.75
CA HIS A 192 -14.37 -5.53 -4.81
C HIS A 192 -13.70 -5.05 -3.52
N THR A 193 -13.91 -5.74 -2.40
CA THR A 193 -13.19 -5.49 -1.13
C THR A 193 -11.83 -6.19 -1.07
N GLN A 194 -11.67 -7.27 -1.85
CA GLN A 194 -10.47 -8.09 -1.97
C GLN A 194 -9.51 -7.53 -3.03
N THR A 195 -9.21 -6.23 -2.90
CA THR A 195 -8.37 -5.46 -3.81
C THR A 195 -7.22 -4.81 -3.07
N ASN A 196 -6.11 -4.56 -3.78
CA ASN A 196 -5.03 -3.66 -3.36
C ASN A 196 -5.15 -2.29 -4.06
N MET A 197 -6.38 -1.89 -4.42
CA MET A 197 -6.76 -0.75 -5.28
C MET A 197 -6.33 -0.85 -6.75
N ARG A 198 -5.34 -1.70 -7.08
CA ARG A 198 -4.76 -1.81 -8.43
C ARG A 198 -5.17 -3.07 -9.17
N SER A 199 -5.53 -4.11 -8.43
CA SER A 199 -5.90 -5.43 -8.93
C SER A 199 -6.97 -6.03 -8.04
N MET A 200 -7.93 -6.70 -8.66
CA MET A 200 -8.97 -7.47 -8.01
C MET A 200 -8.80 -8.93 -8.40
N SER A 201 -8.86 -9.83 -7.42
CA SER A 201 -8.87 -11.27 -7.68
C SER A 201 -10.28 -11.80 -7.44
N VAL A 202 -10.83 -12.43 -8.46
CA VAL A 202 -12.09 -13.16 -8.37
C VAL A 202 -11.75 -14.64 -8.54
N PHE A 203 -12.09 -15.46 -7.55
CA PHE A 203 -11.98 -16.90 -7.69
C PHE A 203 -13.29 -17.41 -8.31
N SER A 204 -13.22 -18.11 -9.45
CA SER A 204 -14.37 -18.86 -9.95
C SER A 204 -14.76 -19.90 -8.91
N GLY A 205 -16.07 -20.05 -8.66
CA GLY A 205 -16.57 -20.77 -7.51
C GLY A 205 -16.04 -22.22 -7.46
N GLY A 206 -15.49 -22.60 -6.31
CA GLY A 206 -15.05 -23.98 -6.06
C GLY A 206 -16.22 -24.92 -5.74
N PHE A 207 -15.90 -26.20 -5.59
CA PHE A 207 -16.80 -27.15 -4.94
C PHE A 207 -16.56 -27.08 -3.43
N SER A 208 -17.57 -26.64 -2.66
CA SER A 208 -17.55 -26.69 -1.19
C SER A 208 -18.49 -27.79 -0.73
N PHE A 209 -18.02 -28.65 0.16
CA PHE A 209 -18.80 -29.76 0.70
C PHE A 209 -18.44 -29.98 2.16
N ASP A 210 -19.46 -30.20 2.96
CA ASP A 210 -19.35 -30.77 4.29
C ASP A 210 -20.47 -31.81 4.52
N GLU A 211 -20.53 -32.40 5.72
CA GLU A 211 -21.52 -33.43 6.08
C GLU A 211 -23.00 -33.02 5.91
N TRP A 212 -23.30 -31.72 5.87
CA TRP A 212 -24.67 -31.18 5.88
C TRP A 212 -25.00 -30.37 4.64
N THR A 213 -24.02 -29.77 3.97
CA THR A 213 -24.24 -28.88 2.82
C THR A 213 -23.28 -29.19 1.67
N ILE A 214 -23.76 -28.99 0.45
CA ILE A 214 -22.99 -29.10 -0.78
C ILE A 214 -23.25 -27.89 -1.67
N THR A 215 -22.21 -27.10 -1.94
CA THR A 215 -22.27 -25.95 -2.85
C THR A 215 -21.46 -26.26 -4.10
N ASN A 216 -22.16 -26.55 -5.20
CA ASN A 216 -21.51 -26.83 -6.48
C ASN A 216 -21.38 -25.55 -7.31
N SER A 217 -20.31 -24.80 -7.09
CA SER A 217 -20.05 -23.55 -7.81
C SER A 217 -19.19 -23.73 -9.08
N ARG A 218 -18.90 -24.97 -9.51
CA ARG A 218 -18.02 -25.22 -10.68
C ARG A 218 -18.56 -24.68 -12.00
N LYS A 219 -19.87 -24.47 -12.10
CA LYS A 219 -20.55 -23.86 -13.25
C LYS A 219 -20.93 -22.40 -13.01
N TRP A 220 -20.60 -21.86 -11.84
CA TRP A 220 -20.93 -20.50 -11.45
C TRP A 220 -19.78 -19.57 -11.83
N GLU A 221 -20.01 -18.76 -12.86
CA GLU A 221 -19.07 -17.75 -13.32
C GLU A 221 -19.46 -16.39 -12.75
N TRP A 222 -18.54 -15.80 -11.97
CA TRP A 222 -18.82 -14.54 -11.27
C TRP A 222 -19.12 -13.39 -12.23
N GLU A 223 -18.46 -13.34 -13.39
CA GLU A 223 -18.69 -12.27 -14.36
C GLU A 223 -20.12 -12.29 -14.91
N ASP A 224 -20.67 -13.48 -15.19
CA ASP A 224 -22.04 -13.62 -15.69
C ASP A 224 -23.04 -13.25 -14.60
N TYR A 225 -22.82 -13.73 -13.37
CA TYR A 225 -23.61 -13.33 -12.21
C TYR A 225 -23.58 -11.81 -11.98
N ALA A 226 -22.40 -11.18 -12.06
CA ALA A 226 -22.22 -9.75 -11.87
C ALA A 226 -22.91 -8.92 -12.96
N ARG A 227 -23.00 -9.43 -14.20
CA ARG A 227 -23.74 -8.78 -15.30
C ARG A 227 -25.25 -8.89 -15.14
N SER A 228 -25.74 -10.00 -14.59
CA SER A 228 -27.17 -10.21 -14.32
C SER A 228 -27.65 -9.63 -12.98
N TRP A 229 -26.73 -9.15 -12.14
CA TRP A 229 -27.05 -8.63 -10.81
C TRP A 229 -28.01 -7.44 -10.88
N ASN A 230 -29.08 -7.50 -10.09
CA ASN A 230 -30.04 -6.42 -9.94
C ASN A 230 -30.05 -5.92 -8.47
N PRO A 231 -29.48 -4.75 -8.17
CA PRO A 231 -29.45 -4.23 -6.81
C PRO A 231 -30.85 -3.89 -6.27
N ARG A 232 -31.86 -3.63 -7.14
CA ARG A 232 -33.23 -3.32 -6.72
C ARG A 232 -33.91 -4.47 -5.98
N GLU A 233 -33.58 -5.71 -6.33
CA GLU A 233 -34.08 -6.88 -5.59
C GLU A 233 -33.59 -6.87 -4.14
N THR A 234 -32.36 -6.41 -3.90
CA THR A 234 -31.83 -6.25 -2.54
C THR A 234 -32.57 -5.14 -1.79
N GLU A 235 -32.83 -4.02 -2.47
CA GLU A 235 -33.58 -2.88 -1.91
C GLU A 235 -34.99 -3.30 -1.48
N GLU A 236 -35.71 -4.02 -2.35
CA GLU A 236 -37.06 -4.53 -2.05
C GLU A 236 -37.03 -5.56 -0.91
N THR A 237 -36.11 -6.53 -0.98
CA THR A 237 -36.01 -7.61 0.01
C THR A 237 -35.74 -7.10 1.42
N PHE A 238 -34.81 -6.15 1.58
CA PHE A 238 -34.42 -5.61 2.90
C PHE A 238 -35.14 -4.29 3.25
N GLY A 239 -36.10 -3.84 2.43
CA GLY A 239 -36.81 -2.57 2.62
C GLY A 239 -35.85 -1.38 2.75
N LEU A 240 -34.82 -1.34 1.91
CA LEU A 240 -33.75 -0.34 1.99
C LEU A 240 -34.23 1.02 1.52
N THR A 241 -33.71 2.04 2.19
CA THR A 241 -33.78 3.43 1.76
C THR A 241 -32.36 4.02 1.84
N PRO A 242 -32.08 5.17 1.19
CA PRO A 242 -30.78 5.83 1.32
C PRO A 242 -30.38 6.04 2.78
N ALA A 243 -31.32 6.50 3.61
CA ALA A 243 -31.08 6.75 5.03
C ALA A 243 -30.78 5.47 5.83
N LYS A 244 -31.53 4.40 5.58
CA LYS A 244 -31.35 3.10 6.27
C LYS A 244 -30.01 2.45 5.90
N LEU A 245 -29.68 2.41 4.61
CA LEU A 245 -28.43 1.80 4.16
C LEU A 245 -27.21 2.62 4.59
N LYS A 246 -27.30 3.96 4.54
CA LYS A 246 -26.26 4.84 5.11
C LYS A 246 -26.08 4.63 6.61
N HIS A 247 -27.17 4.48 7.37
CA HIS A 247 -27.07 4.23 8.80
C HIS A 247 -26.44 2.86 9.11
N ALA A 248 -26.82 1.81 8.37
CA ALA A 248 -26.19 0.49 8.47
C ALA A 248 -24.68 0.55 8.17
N TYR A 249 -24.32 1.26 7.11
CA TYR A 249 -22.93 1.52 6.73
C TYR A 249 -22.15 2.24 7.85
N GLU A 250 -22.68 3.35 8.37
CA GLU A 250 -22.06 4.15 9.42
C GLU A 250 -21.93 3.36 10.73
N ALA A 251 -22.93 2.56 11.09
CA ALA A 251 -22.87 1.70 12.27
C ALA A 251 -21.73 0.67 12.19
N LEU A 252 -21.58 -0.01 11.05
CA LEU A 252 -20.52 -0.99 10.84
C LEU A 252 -19.14 -0.34 10.74
N ALA A 253 -19.02 0.79 10.03
CA ALA A 253 -17.79 1.57 9.97
C ALA A 253 -17.38 2.12 11.35
N GLY A 254 -18.35 2.54 12.16
CA GLY A 254 -18.13 3.01 13.52
C GLY A 254 -17.55 1.92 14.41
N GLN A 255 -18.14 0.72 14.40
CA GLN A 255 -17.60 -0.40 15.16
C GLN A 255 -16.21 -0.81 14.67
N GLN A 256 -16.01 -0.89 13.35
CA GLN A 256 -14.70 -1.17 12.77
C GLN A 256 -13.63 -0.18 13.28
N SER A 257 -13.94 1.12 13.29
CA SER A 257 -13.01 2.15 13.74
C SER A 257 -12.62 2.06 15.23
N GLN A 258 -13.52 1.54 16.08
CA GLN A 258 -13.26 1.34 17.51
C GLN A 258 -12.28 0.20 17.77
N VAL A 259 -12.31 -0.82 16.92
CA VAL A 259 -11.48 -2.04 17.06
C VAL A 259 -10.16 -1.93 16.28
N ASP A 260 -10.10 -1.13 15.21
CA ASP A 260 -8.98 -1.11 14.27
C ASP A 260 -7.68 -0.47 14.83
N PRO A 261 -6.64 -1.26 15.16
CA PRO A 261 -5.35 -0.72 15.58
C PRO A 261 -4.56 -0.09 14.42
N LEU A 262 -4.98 -0.33 13.15
CA LEU A 262 -4.36 0.18 11.93
C LEU A 262 -5.11 1.36 11.31
N SER A 263 -6.09 1.95 12.02
CA SER A 263 -6.91 3.06 11.54
C SER A 263 -6.07 4.23 10.99
N ASN A 264 -4.98 4.59 11.64
CA ASN A 264 -4.05 5.64 11.19
C ASN A 264 -3.18 5.23 9.99
N TRP A 265 -3.07 3.94 9.69
CA TRP A 265 -2.27 3.38 8.60
C TRP A 265 -3.13 3.00 7.38
N HIS A 266 -4.45 3.19 7.44
CA HIS A 266 -5.37 2.68 6.40
C HIS A 266 -5.03 3.14 4.98
N LYS A 267 -4.52 4.37 4.83
CA LYS A 267 -4.12 4.94 3.53
C LYS A 267 -3.09 4.05 2.82
N LEU A 268 -2.18 3.43 3.58
CA LEU A 268 -1.20 2.48 3.09
C LEU A 268 -1.77 1.06 3.03
N VAL A 269 -2.47 0.62 4.08
CA VAL A 269 -2.97 -0.76 4.21
C VAL A 269 -3.91 -1.15 3.06
N GLN A 270 -4.74 -0.23 2.55
CA GLN A 270 -5.61 -0.51 1.39
C GLN A 270 -4.86 -0.87 0.09
N PHE A 271 -3.56 -0.53 0.00
CA PHE A 271 -2.70 -0.87 -1.14
C PHE A 271 -1.86 -2.13 -0.92
N VAL A 272 -1.93 -2.72 0.27
CA VAL A 272 -1.30 -4.00 0.61
C VAL A 272 -2.12 -5.12 -0.05
N SER A 273 -1.44 -6.15 -0.56
CA SER A 273 -2.13 -7.28 -1.19
C SER A 273 -3.09 -7.98 -0.21
N PRO A 274 -4.28 -8.44 -0.65
CA PRO A 274 -5.22 -9.16 0.20
C PRO A 274 -4.56 -10.30 1.00
N ARG A 275 -3.71 -11.11 0.35
CA ARG A 275 -2.96 -12.21 0.99
C ARG A 275 -2.14 -11.81 2.21
N GLU A 276 -1.57 -10.61 2.23
CA GLU A 276 -0.79 -10.13 3.38
C GLU A 276 -1.71 -9.52 4.45
N ARG A 277 -2.86 -8.96 4.06
CA ARG A 277 -3.89 -8.52 5.02
C ARG A 277 -4.58 -9.70 5.71
N ASP A 278 -4.74 -10.82 5.00
CA ASP A 278 -5.28 -12.07 5.58
C ASP A 278 -4.34 -12.68 6.65
N ARG A 279 -3.07 -12.26 6.68
CA ARG A 279 -2.09 -12.67 7.72
C ARG A 279 -2.11 -11.78 8.96
N LEU A 280 -2.90 -10.70 8.97
CA LEU A 280 -3.17 -9.94 10.19
C LEU A 280 -3.75 -10.88 11.26
N LYS A 281 -3.64 -10.50 12.53
CA LYS A 281 -4.13 -11.29 13.66
C LYS A 281 -4.93 -10.44 14.62
N GLY A 282 -5.83 -11.07 15.37
CA GLY A 282 -6.58 -10.40 16.42
C GLY A 282 -7.42 -9.24 15.89
N ALA A 283 -7.45 -8.13 16.65
CA ALA A 283 -8.23 -6.94 16.35
C ALA A 283 -7.99 -6.36 14.94
N ALA A 284 -6.76 -6.43 14.42
CA ALA A 284 -6.46 -5.96 13.06
C ALA A 284 -7.18 -6.78 11.98
N LEU A 285 -7.24 -8.11 12.13
CA LEU A 285 -7.95 -8.98 11.20
C LEU A 285 -9.47 -8.87 11.37
N ALA A 286 -9.94 -8.66 12.60
CA ALA A 286 -11.35 -8.39 12.90
C ALA A 286 -11.81 -7.11 12.18
N ALA A 287 -11.08 -6.02 12.38
CA ALA A 287 -11.33 -4.73 11.75
C ALA A 287 -11.30 -4.84 10.22
N GLU A 288 -10.35 -5.57 9.64
CA GLU A 288 -10.30 -5.79 8.18
C GLU A 288 -11.55 -6.52 7.67
N THR A 289 -12.06 -7.49 8.43
CA THR A 289 -13.30 -8.21 8.09
C THR A 289 -14.53 -7.31 8.15
N MET A 290 -14.64 -6.49 9.20
CA MET A 290 -15.71 -5.49 9.33
C MET A 290 -15.62 -4.42 8.24
N ARG A 291 -14.39 -3.99 7.88
CA ARG A 291 -14.12 -3.02 6.81
C ARG A 291 -14.59 -3.54 5.45
N SER A 292 -14.40 -4.84 5.16
CA SER A 292 -14.97 -5.47 3.97
C SER A 292 -16.49 -5.37 3.94
N GLY A 293 -17.19 -5.71 5.04
CA GLY A 293 -18.64 -5.54 5.12
C GLY A 293 -19.08 -4.09 4.88
N ALA A 294 -18.43 -3.11 5.54
CA ALA A 294 -18.73 -1.69 5.35
C ALA A 294 -18.50 -1.23 3.91
N LEU A 295 -17.42 -1.67 3.25
CA LEU A 295 -17.18 -1.38 1.84
C LEU A 295 -18.24 -1.97 0.92
N MET A 296 -18.76 -3.17 1.21
CA MET A 296 -19.84 -3.77 0.43
C MET A 296 -21.12 -2.93 0.52
N LEU A 297 -21.49 -2.48 1.73
CA LEU A 297 -22.64 -1.59 1.93
C LEU A 297 -22.46 -0.26 1.20
N ARG A 298 -21.25 0.31 1.22
CA ARG A 298 -20.91 1.53 0.46
C ARG A 298 -21.07 1.34 -1.05
N LEU A 299 -20.62 0.20 -1.58
CA LEU A 299 -20.75 -0.12 -3.01
C LEU A 299 -22.22 -0.29 -3.41
N LEU A 300 -23.00 -1.02 -2.60
CA LEU A 300 -24.45 -1.16 -2.80
C LEU A 300 -25.16 0.21 -2.78
N HIS A 301 -24.80 1.08 -1.82
CA HIS A 301 -25.38 2.42 -1.72
C HIS A 301 -25.12 3.26 -2.96
N LYS A 302 -23.88 3.23 -3.46
CA LYS A 302 -23.51 3.93 -4.69
C LYS A 302 -24.26 3.38 -5.91
N GLU A 303 -24.46 2.07 -5.99
CA GLU A 303 -25.17 1.45 -7.12
C GLU A 303 -26.68 1.73 -7.10
N LEU A 304 -27.31 1.70 -5.92
CA LEU A 304 -28.75 1.97 -5.76
C LEU A 304 -29.09 3.46 -5.90
N TYR A 305 -28.26 4.34 -5.36
CA TYR A 305 -28.60 5.75 -5.11
C TYR A 305 -27.66 6.76 -5.77
N GLY A 306 -26.57 6.33 -6.39
CA GLY A 306 -25.60 7.19 -7.07
C GLY A 306 -24.67 8.00 -6.15
N GLU A 307 -24.96 8.05 -4.84
CA GLU A 307 -24.12 8.74 -3.84
C GLU A 307 -23.00 7.82 -3.33
N ASP A 308 -21.76 8.27 -3.50
CA ASP A 308 -20.57 7.60 -2.98
C ASP A 308 -20.28 8.10 -1.56
N LEU A 309 -20.50 7.24 -0.57
CA LEU A 309 -20.22 7.55 0.83
C LEU A 309 -18.70 7.67 1.08
N ASN A 310 -18.30 8.32 2.17
CA ASN A 310 -16.90 8.40 2.58
C ASN A 310 -16.30 7.00 2.80
N HIS A 311 -14.98 6.85 2.77
CA HIS A 311 -14.35 5.55 3.10
C HIS A 311 -14.59 5.18 4.59
N PRO A 312 -14.71 3.88 4.98
CA PRO A 312 -15.03 3.48 6.37
C PRO A 312 -14.14 4.14 7.43
N ASN A 313 -12.83 4.16 7.19
CA ASN A 313 -11.84 4.80 8.06
C ASN A 313 -11.88 6.34 8.09
N GLU A 314 -12.77 6.98 7.33
CA GLU A 314 -12.95 8.44 7.24
C GLU A 314 -14.30 8.91 7.80
N VAL A 315 -15.16 7.99 8.26
CA VAL A 315 -16.49 8.34 8.80
C VAL A 315 -16.38 9.05 10.16
N TYR A 316 -15.52 8.53 11.06
CA TYR A 316 -15.36 9.05 12.43
C TYR A 316 -13.95 9.58 12.73
N GLY A 317 -13.00 9.39 11.80
CA GLY A 317 -11.63 9.90 11.94
C GLY A 317 -11.56 11.38 11.56
N THR A 318 -10.82 12.19 12.34
CA THR A 318 -10.45 13.53 11.90
C THR A 318 -9.55 13.37 10.67
N ILE A 319 -10.03 13.80 9.50
CA ILE A 319 -9.22 13.88 8.29
C ILE A 319 -8.14 14.92 8.58
N ILE A 320 -6.98 14.49 9.09
CA ILE A 320 -5.80 15.35 9.17
C ILE A 320 -5.38 15.60 7.71
N THR A 321 -5.88 16.73 7.21
CA THR A 321 -5.57 17.63 6.08
C THR A 321 -4.32 17.38 5.23
N HIS A 322 -4.06 16.12 4.88
CA HIS A 322 -3.07 15.71 3.87
C HIS A 322 -3.73 14.70 2.93
N MET A 323 -4.91 15.05 2.41
CA MET A 323 -5.57 14.26 1.38
C MET A 323 -5.10 14.74 0.01
N PRO A 324 -4.56 13.86 -0.85
CA PRO A 324 -4.59 14.14 -2.28
C PRO A 324 -6.06 14.34 -2.68
N GLU A 325 -6.30 15.40 -3.44
CA GLU A 325 -7.60 15.84 -3.96
C GLU A 325 -8.44 14.64 -4.45
N LEU A 326 -9.78 14.67 -4.25
CA LEU A 326 -10.70 13.57 -4.58
C LEU A 326 -10.49 13.01 -6.00
N ASN A 327 -10.13 13.87 -6.95
CA ASN A 327 -9.85 13.52 -8.34
C ASN A 327 -8.63 12.59 -8.54
N ILE A 328 -7.72 12.49 -7.56
CA ILE A 328 -6.53 11.64 -7.62
C ILE A 328 -6.84 10.24 -7.11
N ARG A 329 -7.85 10.09 -6.22
CA ARG A 329 -8.25 8.79 -5.68
C ARG A 329 -8.79 7.85 -6.76
N SER A 330 -9.28 8.39 -7.87
CA SER A 330 -9.73 7.60 -9.02
C SER A 330 -8.57 6.98 -9.81
N ASP A 331 -7.37 7.59 -9.79
CA ASP A 331 -6.15 7.00 -10.35
C ASP A 331 -5.36 6.29 -9.24
N ALA A 332 -5.55 4.97 -9.15
CA ALA A 332 -4.90 4.14 -8.15
C ALA A 332 -3.36 4.19 -8.20
N ARG A 333 -2.74 4.43 -9.37
CA ARG A 333 -1.28 4.52 -9.50
C ARG A 333 -0.79 5.82 -8.92
N ARG A 334 -1.47 6.92 -9.26
CA ARG A 334 -1.12 8.26 -8.77
C ARG A 334 -1.41 8.42 -7.28
N TYR A 335 -2.51 7.85 -6.80
CA TYR A 335 -2.83 7.83 -5.38
C TYR A 335 -1.78 7.04 -4.59
N LEU A 336 -1.37 5.85 -5.07
CA LEU A 336 -0.30 5.08 -4.45
C LEU A 336 0.98 5.90 -4.32
N GLU A 337 1.40 6.59 -5.40
CA GLU A 337 2.62 7.41 -5.41
C GLU A 337 2.63 8.40 -4.24
N PHE A 338 1.54 9.15 -4.04
CA PHE A 338 1.45 10.10 -2.92
C PHE A 338 1.41 9.42 -1.55
N VAL A 339 0.72 8.29 -1.44
CA VAL A 339 0.68 7.51 -0.19
C VAL A 339 2.08 7.01 0.16
N VAL A 340 2.80 6.35 -0.76
CA VAL A 340 4.14 5.84 -0.44
C VAL A 340 5.13 6.96 -0.14
N ASN A 341 4.96 8.15 -0.74
CA ASN A 341 5.75 9.32 -0.39
C ASN A 341 5.50 9.80 1.05
N GLN A 342 4.26 9.71 1.53
CA GLN A 342 3.91 10.07 2.92
C GLN A 342 4.62 9.17 3.93
N PHE A 343 4.84 7.90 3.59
CA PHE A 343 5.50 6.90 4.45
C PHE A 343 7.01 6.72 4.13
N ASP A 344 7.58 7.52 3.23
CA ASP A 344 8.98 7.39 2.74
C ASP A 344 9.31 5.99 2.19
N LEU A 345 8.32 5.34 1.57
CA LEU A 345 8.41 4.00 0.97
C LEU A 345 8.60 4.02 -0.56
N ASN A 346 8.68 5.20 -1.19
CA ASN A 346 8.84 5.30 -2.63
C ASN A 346 10.24 4.84 -3.05
N PRO A 347 10.38 3.77 -3.86
CA PRO A 347 11.68 3.23 -4.24
C PRO A 347 12.38 4.05 -5.32
N ARG A 348 11.71 5.05 -5.92
CA ARG A 348 12.32 5.87 -6.97
C ARG A 348 13.51 6.66 -6.41
N PRO A 349 14.57 6.89 -7.21
CA PRO A 349 15.63 7.79 -6.81
C PRO A 349 15.11 9.23 -6.71
N LYS A 350 15.63 9.99 -5.76
CA LYS A 350 15.42 11.44 -5.68
C LYS A 350 16.23 12.17 -6.76
N LEU A 351 17.30 11.55 -7.26
CA LEU A 351 18.13 12.07 -8.34
C LEU A 351 18.74 10.95 -9.19
N THR A 352 18.71 11.11 -10.50
CA THR A 352 19.45 10.29 -11.47
C THR A 352 20.70 11.05 -11.94
N LEU A 353 21.87 10.47 -11.72
CA LEU A 353 23.17 10.96 -12.16
C LEU A 353 23.55 10.24 -13.46
N PHE A 354 23.49 10.96 -14.57
CA PHE A 354 23.94 10.47 -15.86
C PHE A 354 25.45 10.66 -16.00
N LEU A 355 26.15 9.58 -16.32
CA LEU A 355 27.58 9.56 -16.63
C LEU A 355 27.78 9.10 -18.07
N GLU A 356 28.88 9.51 -18.70
CA GLU A 356 29.16 9.16 -20.09
C GLU A 356 29.62 7.70 -20.23
N GLY A 357 30.61 7.29 -19.43
CA GLY A 357 31.20 5.96 -19.46
C GLY A 357 31.10 5.16 -18.16
N GLN A 358 31.42 3.87 -18.30
CA GLN A 358 31.46 2.92 -17.17
C GLN A 358 32.65 3.19 -16.24
N SER A 359 33.73 3.78 -16.77
CA SER A 359 34.90 4.22 -15.99
C SER A 359 34.52 5.24 -14.91
N GLU A 360 33.74 6.25 -15.27
CA GLU A 360 33.29 7.28 -14.34
C GLU A 360 32.34 6.68 -13.31
N ALA A 361 31.45 5.76 -13.71
CA ALA A 361 30.57 5.08 -12.78
C ALA A 361 31.34 4.29 -11.72
N VAL A 362 32.41 3.59 -12.10
CA VAL A 362 33.27 2.87 -11.14
C VAL A 362 33.93 3.84 -10.16
N ALA A 363 34.50 4.94 -10.65
CA ALA A 363 35.12 5.95 -9.80
C ALA A 363 34.11 6.61 -8.86
N VAL A 364 32.94 7.02 -9.36
CA VAL A 364 31.88 7.64 -8.56
C VAL A 364 31.40 6.69 -7.47
N ASN A 365 31.11 5.42 -7.78
CA ASN A 365 30.70 4.44 -6.78
C ASN A 365 31.74 4.30 -5.66
N ALA A 366 33.02 4.16 -6.00
CA ALA A 366 34.09 4.05 -5.01
C ALA A 366 34.24 5.33 -4.16
N ILE A 367 34.02 6.52 -4.74
CA ILE A 367 34.00 7.78 -3.99
C ILE A 367 32.82 7.83 -3.02
N PHE A 368 31.63 7.38 -3.42
CA PHE A 368 30.47 7.32 -2.53
C PHE A 368 30.74 6.47 -1.30
N GLU A 369 31.26 5.25 -1.49
CA GLU A 369 31.59 4.36 -0.39
C GLU A 369 32.66 4.95 0.54
N ARG A 370 33.74 5.53 -0.02
CA ARG A 370 34.90 5.96 0.79
C ARG A 370 34.85 7.37 1.34
N TYR A 371 34.30 8.32 0.57
CA TYR A 371 34.25 9.74 0.96
C TYR A 371 32.92 10.11 1.60
N PHE A 372 31.80 9.67 1.01
CA PHE A 372 30.47 9.95 1.56
C PHE A 372 30.03 8.92 2.61
N GLY A 373 30.77 7.79 2.73
CA GLY A 373 30.57 6.78 3.77
C GLY A 373 29.34 5.90 3.55
N ALA A 374 28.74 5.93 2.36
CA ALA A 374 27.57 5.14 2.03
C ALA A 374 27.44 4.92 0.52
N SER A 375 26.69 3.89 0.16
CA SER A 375 26.36 3.63 -1.24
C SER A 375 25.57 4.77 -1.87
N VAL A 376 25.68 4.89 -3.19
CA VAL A 376 24.95 5.89 -3.98
C VAL A 376 23.43 5.79 -3.74
N GLY A 377 22.91 4.56 -3.61
CA GLY A 377 21.50 4.29 -3.33
C GLY A 377 21.03 4.80 -1.96
N THR A 378 21.90 4.78 -0.93
CA THR A 378 21.60 5.33 0.40
C THR A 378 21.33 6.83 0.35
N HIS A 379 21.93 7.54 -0.62
CA HIS A 379 21.65 8.95 -0.89
C HIS A 379 20.43 9.17 -1.79
N ALA A 380 19.65 8.12 -2.09
CA ALA A 380 18.56 8.10 -3.07
C ALA A 380 18.99 8.59 -4.45
N ILE A 381 20.22 8.22 -4.86
CA ILE A 381 20.76 8.54 -6.18
C ILE A 381 20.84 7.26 -7.02
N GLU A 382 20.47 7.35 -8.29
CA GLU A 382 20.68 6.29 -9.29
C GLU A 382 21.73 6.76 -10.31
N ILE A 383 22.70 5.90 -10.65
CA ILE A 383 23.67 6.19 -11.72
C ILE A 383 23.21 5.50 -13.01
N ILE A 384 23.10 6.28 -14.08
CA ILE A 384 22.85 5.76 -15.42
C ILE A 384 24.03 6.10 -16.32
N VAL A 385 24.67 5.06 -16.88
CA VAL A 385 25.73 5.22 -17.88
C VAL A 385 25.08 5.33 -19.25
N LEU A 386 25.33 6.44 -19.95
CA LEU A 386 24.75 6.68 -21.27
C LEU A 386 25.35 5.77 -22.35
N GLY A 387 26.60 5.34 -22.14
CA GLY A 387 27.40 4.58 -23.10
C GLY A 387 27.73 5.46 -24.29
N GLY A 388 29.01 5.72 -24.55
CA GLY A 388 29.51 6.65 -25.56
C GLY A 388 28.64 6.76 -26.84
N VAL A 389 28.66 7.95 -27.45
CA VAL A 389 27.72 8.42 -28.49
C VAL A 389 27.57 7.48 -29.72
N ASP A 390 28.36 6.41 -29.83
CA ASP A 390 28.40 5.51 -30.98
C ASP A 390 27.60 4.18 -30.85
N ASN A 391 27.13 3.76 -29.66
CA ASN A 391 26.52 2.41 -29.46
C ASN A 391 24.96 2.30 -29.50
N ALA A 392 24.22 3.33 -29.90
CA ALA A 392 22.76 3.23 -30.04
C ALA A 392 22.30 3.60 -31.45
N THR A 393 21.42 2.78 -32.03
CA THR A 393 20.83 2.95 -33.36
C THR A 393 20.07 4.29 -33.47
N GLY A 394 20.58 5.22 -34.28
CA GLY A 394 19.98 6.53 -34.59
C GLY A 394 21.02 7.58 -35.02
N THR A 395 20.59 8.75 -35.50
CA THR A 395 21.51 9.87 -35.76
C THR A 395 21.92 10.55 -34.44
N LYS A 396 23.08 11.23 -34.40
CA LYS A 396 23.58 11.89 -33.16
C LYS A 396 22.60 12.92 -32.58
N ASP A 397 21.82 13.60 -33.42
CA ASP A 397 20.83 14.60 -32.98
C ASP A 397 19.57 13.96 -32.36
N ASP A 398 19.18 12.76 -32.80
CA ASP A 398 18.03 12.04 -32.24
C ASP A 398 18.32 11.56 -30.82
N ARG A 399 19.58 11.21 -30.53
CA ARG A 399 20.02 10.72 -29.21
C ARG A 399 19.99 11.83 -28.14
N PHE A 400 20.39 13.06 -28.49
CA PHE A 400 20.28 14.20 -27.58
C PHE A 400 18.83 14.56 -27.26
N ARG A 401 17.93 14.48 -28.26
CA ARG A 401 16.50 14.65 -28.04
C ARG A 401 15.94 13.55 -27.14
N ALA A 402 16.39 12.31 -27.29
CA ALA A 402 15.98 11.21 -26.42
C ALA A 402 16.42 11.41 -24.97
N ILE A 403 17.67 11.84 -24.72
CA ILE A 403 18.16 12.17 -23.37
C ILE A 403 17.32 13.29 -22.76
N LEU A 404 17.04 14.37 -23.50
CA LEU A 404 16.22 15.47 -23.01
C LEU A 404 14.76 15.06 -22.73
N ARG A 405 14.18 14.15 -23.53
CA ARG A 405 12.86 13.57 -23.26
C ARG A 405 12.86 12.72 -21.98
N LEU A 406 13.89 11.91 -21.78
CA LEU A 406 14.06 11.13 -20.54
C LEU A 406 14.21 12.06 -19.33
N VAL A 407 15.00 13.13 -19.45
CA VAL A 407 15.12 14.15 -18.41
C VAL A 407 13.78 14.81 -18.10
N ASP A 408 13.00 15.16 -19.12
CA ASP A 408 11.68 15.76 -18.95
C ASP A 408 10.73 14.80 -18.20
N TYR A 409 10.75 13.50 -18.57
CA TYR A 409 9.99 12.44 -17.94
C TYR A 409 10.38 12.24 -16.46
N LEU A 410 11.67 12.13 -16.16
CA LEU A 410 12.17 11.98 -14.79
C LEU A 410 11.78 13.19 -13.92
N HIS A 411 11.93 14.41 -14.45
CA HIS A 411 11.49 15.61 -13.75
C HIS A 411 9.97 15.64 -13.55
N HIS A 412 9.16 15.18 -14.51
CA HIS A 412 7.71 15.07 -14.33
C HIS A 412 7.35 14.15 -13.14
N HIS A 413 8.12 13.07 -12.95
CA HIS A 413 8.02 12.18 -11.79
C HIS A 413 8.87 12.60 -10.58
N GLN A 414 9.28 13.87 -10.51
CA GLN A 414 9.98 14.48 -9.38
C GLN A 414 11.34 13.84 -9.06
N THR A 415 11.96 13.19 -10.04
CA THR A 415 13.34 12.70 -9.96
C THR A 415 14.25 13.75 -10.59
N PHE A 416 15.17 14.31 -9.82
CA PHE A 416 16.16 15.23 -10.39
C PHE A 416 17.05 14.54 -11.40
N THR A 417 17.56 15.29 -12.37
CA THR A 417 18.58 14.79 -13.27
C THR A 417 19.81 15.66 -13.20
N PHE A 418 20.97 15.02 -13.13
CA PHE A 418 22.27 15.69 -13.22
C PHE A 418 23.13 14.94 -14.24
N LEU A 419 23.71 15.65 -15.19
CA LEU A 419 24.51 15.05 -16.26
C LEU A 419 25.97 15.47 -16.08
N ILE A 420 26.87 14.48 -16.09
CA ILE A 420 28.32 14.69 -16.16
C ILE A 420 28.81 14.08 -17.49
N LEU A 421 29.45 14.90 -18.31
CA LEU A 421 29.91 14.55 -19.65
C LEU A 421 31.35 15.01 -19.85
N ASP A 422 32.13 14.29 -20.63
CA ASP A 422 33.42 14.76 -21.13
C ASP A 422 33.22 15.81 -22.24
N ASN A 423 34.26 16.61 -22.48
CA ASN A 423 34.23 17.63 -23.53
C ASN A 423 34.53 17.03 -24.92
N GLU A 424 34.19 15.77 -25.12
CA GLU A 424 34.34 15.08 -26.39
C GLU A 424 32.95 14.95 -27.04
N ASN A 425 32.88 14.72 -28.36
CA ASN A 425 31.66 14.21 -29.02
C ASN A 425 30.32 14.97 -28.79
N SER A 426 30.32 16.31 -28.89
CA SER A 426 29.10 17.16 -28.92
C SER A 426 28.42 17.47 -27.58
N ALA A 427 29.04 17.21 -26.43
CA ALA A 427 28.51 17.60 -25.11
C ALA A 427 28.17 19.11 -25.00
N ALA A 428 28.98 19.98 -25.61
CA ALA A 428 28.71 21.41 -25.69
C ALA A 428 27.41 21.73 -26.46
N LYS A 429 27.10 20.97 -27.52
CA LYS A 429 25.84 21.11 -28.27
C LYS A 429 24.63 20.70 -27.43
N LEU A 430 24.75 19.60 -26.67
CA LEU A 430 23.69 19.19 -25.74
C LEU A 430 23.43 20.26 -24.68
N LYS A 431 24.50 20.84 -24.10
CA LYS A 431 24.36 21.93 -23.11
C LYS A 431 23.66 23.15 -23.70
N ALA A 432 23.95 23.50 -24.95
CA ALA A 432 23.28 24.58 -25.67
C ALA A 432 21.80 24.23 -25.99
N ALA A 433 21.52 23.01 -26.42
CA ALA A 433 20.17 22.53 -26.71
C ALA A 433 19.29 22.50 -25.44
N ALA A 434 19.83 22.00 -24.33
CA ALA A 434 19.16 21.95 -23.03
C ALA A 434 18.73 23.35 -22.54
N HIS A 435 19.48 24.40 -22.89
CA HIS A 435 19.13 25.78 -22.52
C HIS A 435 17.82 26.26 -23.16
N LYS A 436 17.45 25.72 -24.33
CA LYS A 436 16.29 26.16 -25.12
C LYS A 436 15.17 25.11 -25.19
N ALA A 437 15.44 23.88 -24.77
CA ALA A 437 14.50 22.77 -24.84
C ALA A 437 13.30 22.99 -23.92
N LYS A 438 12.11 23.10 -24.52
CA LYS A 438 10.84 23.24 -23.81
C LYS A 438 10.37 21.85 -23.34
N SER A 439 9.85 21.79 -22.11
CA SER A 439 9.21 20.58 -21.61
C SER A 439 7.97 20.27 -22.46
N THR A 440 7.81 19.01 -22.81
CA THR A 440 6.61 18.46 -23.47
C THR A 440 5.55 18.06 -22.46
N LEU A 441 5.96 17.73 -21.23
CA LEU A 441 5.07 17.31 -20.14
C LEU A 441 4.55 18.48 -19.31
N HIS A 442 5.18 19.66 -19.40
CA HIS A 442 4.77 20.83 -18.64
C HIS A 442 5.06 22.16 -19.36
N ALA A 443 4.02 22.80 -19.88
CA ALA A 443 4.13 23.95 -20.79
C ALA A 443 4.93 25.14 -20.24
N LYS A 444 4.94 25.36 -18.92
CA LYS A 444 5.53 26.55 -18.27
C LYS A 444 7.02 26.42 -17.90
N ARG A 445 7.68 25.31 -18.25
CA ARG A 445 9.04 25.00 -17.80
C ARG A 445 9.96 24.56 -18.97
N PHE A 446 11.25 24.86 -18.86
CA PHE A 446 12.28 24.24 -19.71
C PHE A 446 12.68 22.86 -19.16
N VAL A 447 13.07 21.93 -20.03
CA VAL A 447 13.38 20.53 -19.67
C VAL A 447 14.27 20.41 -18.43
N THR A 448 15.33 21.22 -18.34
CA THR A 448 16.28 21.20 -17.22
C THR A 448 16.95 22.56 -17.01
N ARG A 449 17.80 22.68 -16.00
CA ARG A 449 18.67 23.85 -15.79
C ARG A 449 20.06 23.58 -16.37
N PRO A 450 20.69 24.55 -17.05
CA PRO A 450 22.07 24.41 -17.55
C PRO A 450 23.08 24.07 -16.45
N GLU A 451 22.77 24.43 -15.21
CA GLU A 451 23.61 24.19 -14.05
C GLU A 451 23.63 22.72 -13.60
N TYR A 452 22.66 21.92 -14.04
CA TYR A 452 22.59 20.48 -13.80
C TYR A 452 23.37 19.67 -14.86
N LEU A 453 24.03 20.37 -15.79
CA LEU A 453 24.88 19.79 -16.82
C LEU A 453 26.33 20.23 -16.58
N LYS A 454 27.13 19.30 -16.08
CA LYS A 454 28.58 19.44 -15.94
C LYS A 454 29.24 18.83 -17.18
N VAL A 455 29.95 19.67 -17.92
CA VAL A 455 30.89 19.21 -18.94
C VAL A 455 32.30 19.44 -18.39
N TRP A 456 33.16 18.43 -18.47
CA TRP A 456 34.60 18.58 -18.18
C TRP A 456 35.23 19.55 -19.19
N ARG A 457 36.44 20.06 -18.90
CA ARG A 457 37.16 20.94 -19.83
C ARG A 457 37.98 20.12 -20.80
N ASP A 458 38.78 19.21 -20.26
CA ASP A 458 39.63 18.31 -21.02
C ASP A 458 38.98 16.92 -21.08
N SER A 459 39.14 16.11 -20.03
CA SER A 459 38.45 14.84 -19.81
C SER A 459 38.27 14.58 -18.31
N PHE A 460 37.51 13.54 -17.96
CA PHE A 460 37.34 13.07 -16.60
C PHE A 460 38.69 12.88 -15.89
N GLU A 461 39.67 12.24 -16.54
CA GLU A 461 40.98 11.99 -15.96
C GLU A 461 41.78 13.29 -15.75
N PHE A 462 41.88 14.13 -16.78
CA PHE A 462 42.77 15.31 -16.76
C PHE A 462 42.22 16.49 -15.94
N ASP A 463 40.91 16.56 -15.72
CA ASP A 463 40.29 17.58 -14.88
C ASP A 463 40.37 17.21 -13.39
N ASN A 464 40.31 15.92 -13.06
CA ASN A 464 40.19 15.45 -11.68
C ASN A 464 41.50 14.96 -11.07
N PHE A 465 42.43 14.49 -11.88
CA PHE A 465 43.71 13.94 -11.44
C PHE A 465 44.89 14.75 -11.99
N SER A 466 45.97 14.77 -11.22
CA SER A 466 47.23 15.39 -11.64
C SER A 466 48.03 14.47 -12.56
N ALA A 467 48.92 15.05 -13.38
CA ALA A 467 49.79 14.27 -14.25
C ALA A 467 50.65 13.23 -13.49
N THR A 468 51.02 13.55 -12.24
CA THR A 468 51.75 12.64 -11.35
C THR A 468 50.89 11.46 -10.89
N GLU A 469 49.61 11.69 -10.58
CA GLU A 469 48.68 10.63 -10.18
C GLU A 469 48.36 9.71 -11.36
N ILE A 470 48.09 10.28 -12.53
CA ILE A 470 47.83 9.52 -13.76
C ILE A 470 49.04 8.66 -14.12
N ALA A 471 50.26 9.22 -14.11
CA ALA A 471 51.47 8.45 -14.36
C ALA A 471 51.67 7.33 -13.33
N THR A 472 51.34 7.57 -12.07
CA THR A 472 51.43 6.56 -11.00
C THR A 472 50.44 5.43 -11.20
N ALA A 473 49.18 5.75 -11.52
CA ALA A 473 48.16 4.75 -11.84
C ALA A 473 48.58 3.91 -13.05
N LEU A 474 49.08 4.51 -14.13
CA LEU A 474 49.56 3.75 -15.30
C LEU A 474 50.75 2.85 -15.00
N ARG A 475 51.69 3.28 -14.14
CA ARG A 475 52.80 2.42 -13.69
C ARG A 475 52.31 1.20 -12.90
N ARG A 476 51.29 1.37 -12.05
CA ARG A 476 50.68 0.26 -11.29
C ARG A 476 50.00 -0.74 -12.22
N LEU A 477 49.23 -0.24 -13.19
CA LEU A 477 48.56 -1.10 -14.19
C LEU A 477 49.58 -1.86 -15.06
N ALA A 478 50.70 -1.24 -15.41
CA ALA A 478 51.76 -1.86 -16.19
C ALA A 478 52.69 -2.77 -15.37
N GLY A 479 52.35 -3.11 -14.12
CA GLY A 479 53.16 -4.00 -13.28
C GLY A 479 54.53 -3.43 -12.88
N GLY A 480 54.72 -2.11 -12.96
CA GLY A 480 55.96 -1.41 -12.60
C GLY A 480 57.11 -1.52 -13.61
N SER A 481 56.98 -2.30 -14.68
CA SER A 481 58.05 -2.54 -15.68
C SER A 481 58.19 -1.42 -16.71
N SER A 482 57.15 -0.60 -16.94
CA SER A 482 57.16 0.50 -17.91
C SER A 482 57.21 1.86 -17.21
N GLN A 483 58.16 2.73 -17.61
CA GLN A 483 58.28 4.08 -17.06
C GLN A 483 57.30 5.05 -17.73
N PHE A 484 56.24 5.44 -17.01
CA PHE A 484 55.41 6.60 -17.33
C PHE A 484 55.84 7.79 -16.48
N SER A 485 56.14 8.93 -17.09
CA SER A 485 56.51 10.17 -16.39
C SER A 485 55.36 11.18 -16.41
N SER A 486 55.37 12.15 -15.47
CA SER A 486 54.41 13.25 -15.50
C SER A 486 54.55 14.14 -16.74
N ALA A 487 55.73 14.16 -17.37
CA ALA A 487 55.96 14.91 -18.61
C ALA A 487 55.22 14.25 -19.78
N ASP A 488 55.24 12.92 -19.88
CA ASP A 488 54.50 12.17 -20.92
C ASP A 488 52.99 12.47 -20.83
N ILE A 489 52.44 12.47 -19.61
CA ILE A 489 51.03 12.76 -19.38
C ILE A 489 50.69 14.22 -19.70
N ALA A 490 51.62 15.15 -19.44
CA ALA A 490 51.43 16.55 -19.80
C ALA A 490 51.41 16.77 -21.33
N VAL A 491 52.10 15.93 -22.11
CA VAL A 491 52.02 15.92 -23.57
C VAL A 491 50.65 15.39 -24.01
N CYS A 492 50.18 14.27 -23.48
CA CYS A 492 48.84 13.73 -23.78
C CYS A 492 47.73 14.75 -23.49
N LYS A 493 47.85 15.51 -22.40
CA LYS A 493 46.87 16.56 -22.02
C LYS A 493 46.74 17.68 -23.07
N ARG A 494 47.80 17.98 -23.82
CA ARG A 494 47.79 19.04 -24.86
C ARG A 494 47.23 18.54 -26.20
N ASP A 495 47.01 17.24 -26.34
CA ASP A 495 46.39 16.67 -27.53
C ASP A 495 44.93 17.13 -27.68
N LYS A 496 44.42 17.08 -28.91
CA LYS A 496 43.03 17.43 -29.22
C LYS A 496 42.04 16.42 -28.61
N LEU A 497 42.44 15.16 -28.44
CA LEU A 497 41.68 14.09 -27.78
C LEU A 497 42.53 13.45 -26.68
N PRO A 498 42.63 14.09 -25.50
CA PRO A 498 43.54 13.67 -24.44
C PRO A 498 43.36 12.21 -24.01
N GLY A 499 42.12 11.71 -23.94
CA GLY A 499 41.84 10.32 -23.56
C GLY A 499 42.32 9.30 -24.59
N ALA A 500 42.25 9.63 -25.88
CA ALA A 500 42.78 8.79 -26.97
C ALA A 500 44.31 8.78 -26.96
N ALA A 501 44.94 9.95 -26.75
CA ALA A 501 46.38 10.07 -26.62
C ALA A 501 46.92 9.26 -25.42
N LEU A 502 46.20 9.26 -24.29
CA LEU A 502 46.56 8.44 -23.12
C LEU A 502 46.51 6.94 -23.42
N THR A 503 45.48 6.51 -24.17
CA THR A 503 45.32 5.11 -24.58
C THR A 503 46.42 4.68 -25.55
N ALA A 504 46.79 5.56 -26.50
CA ALA A 504 47.87 5.32 -27.44
C ALA A 504 49.23 5.21 -26.74
N LEU A 505 49.53 6.13 -25.81
CA LEU A 505 50.76 6.10 -25.01
C LEU A 505 50.90 4.79 -24.22
N TYR A 506 49.82 4.33 -23.59
CA TYR A 506 49.85 3.07 -22.83
C TYR A 506 50.13 1.88 -23.74
N ARG A 507 49.49 1.83 -24.92
CA ARG A 507 49.67 0.76 -25.90
C ARG A 507 51.09 0.74 -26.47
N GLU A 508 51.66 1.91 -26.77
CA GLU A 508 53.04 2.04 -27.24
C GLU A 508 54.04 1.48 -26.22
N ARG A 509 53.83 1.75 -24.92
CA ARG A 509 54.77 1.41 -23.85
C ARG A 509 54.62 -0.01 -23.28
N THR A 510 53.47 -0.64 -23.46
CA THR A 510 53.15 -1.95 -22.85
C THR A 510 52.80 -3.03 -23.86
N GLY A 511 52.50 -2.67 -25.12
CA GLY A 511 51.96 -3.59 -26.11
C GLY A 511 50.50 -3.98 -25.91
N HIS A 512 49.85 -3.53 -24.82
CA HIS A 512 48.48 -3.88 -24.45
C HIS A 512 47.52 -2.69 -24.52
N ASN A 513 46.23 -2.95 -24.73
CA ASN A 513 45.21 -1.90 -24.68
C ASN A 513 44.96 -1.46 -23.23
N LEU A 514 44.81 -0.17 -23.01
CA LEU A 514 44.49 0.39 -21.70
C LEU A 514 43.08 -0.01 -21.26
N ASN A 515 42.96 -0.75 -20.15
CA ASN A 515 41.68 -0.99 -19.53
C ASN A 515 41.24 0.26 -18.74
N LYS A 516 40.29 1.02 -19.30
CA LYS A 516 39.76 2.25 -18.68
C LYS A 516 39.11 2.01 -17.31
N LEU A 517 38.53 0.83 -17.08
CA LEU A 517 37.91 0.51 -15.80
C LEU A 517 38.95 0.34 -14.69
N ASP A 518 40.03 -0.38 -14.99
CA ASP A 518 41.12 -0.57 -14.04
C ASP A 518 41.88 0.74 -13.81
N LEU A 519 42.06 1.56 -14.85
CA LEU A 519 42.58 2.91 -14.69
C LEU A 519 41.73 3.76 -13.76
N ALA A 520 40.40 3.75 -13.91
CA ALA A 520 39.51 4.51 -13.04
C ALA A 520 39.59 4.05 -11.58
N ARG A 521 39.75 2.74 -11.33
CA ARG A 521 39.98 2.18 -9.99
C ARG A 521 41.29 2.70 -9.40
N GLU A 522 42.39 2.52 -10.11
CA GLU A 522 43.72 2.95 -9.66
C GLU A 522 43.82 4.46 -9.43
N LEU A 523 43.21 5.27 -10.30
CA LEU A 523 43.11 6.72 -10.11
C LEU A 523 42.33 7.07 -8.84
N THR A 524 41.24 6.34 -8.59
CA THR A 524 40.43 6.54 -7.38
C THR A 524 41.21 6.15 -6.13
N GLU A 525 41.94 5.03 -6.13
CA GLU A 525 42.88 4.66 -5.05
C GLU A 525 43.91 5.76 -4.80
N CYS A 526 44.61 6.21 -5.86
CA CYS A 526 45.62 7.27 -5.77
C CYS A 526 45.06 8.57 -5.16
N MET A 527 43.77 8.86 -5.39
CA MET A 527 43.12 10.04 -4.83
C MET A 527 42.95 9.97 -3.31
N PHE A 528 42.81 8.78 -2.73
CA PHE A 528 42.64 8.58 -1.28
C PHE A 528 43.97 8.41 -0.53
N GLU A 529 45.10 8.32 -1.24
CA GLU A 529 46.41 8.20 -0.61
C GLU A 529 46.89 9.51 0.02
N ALA A 530 47.57 9.39 1.16
CA ALA A 530 48.24 10.52 1.82
C ALA A 530 49.34 11.17 0.97
N SER A 531 49.87 10.43 -0.01
CA SER A 531 50.87 10.89 -0.98
C SER A 531 50.30 11.83 -2.05
N SER A 532 48.96 11.94 -2.15
CA SER A 532 48.31 12.79 -3.13
C SER A 532 48.57 14.28 -2.84
N ARG A 533 49.04 15.00 -3.86
CA ARG A 533 49.27 16.45 -3.78
C ARG A 533 47.99 17.27 -3.71
N ARG A 534 46.82 16.69 -4.03
CA ARG A 534 45.53 17.39 -4.07
C ARG A 534 44.62 16.87 -2.97
N ALA A 535 44.27 17.73 -2.02
CA ALA A 535 43.26 17.44 -1.01
C ALA A 535 41.94 16.99 -1.68
N ILE A 536 41.36 15.91 -1.18
CA ILE A 536 40.18 15.25 -1.76
C ILE A 536 39.02 16.24 -1.94
N GLY A 537 38.66 17.00 -0.90
CA GLY A 537 37.56 17.99 -0.96
C GLY A 537 37.78 19.15 -1.95
N ASN A 538 39.01 19.39 -2.40
CA ASN A 538 39.31 20.41 -3.40
C ASN A 538 39.22 19.91 -4.85
N ARG A 539 38.97 18.62 -5.06
CA ARG A 539 38.84 18.04 -6.39
C ARG A 539 37.53 18.48 -7.05
N PRO A 540 37.54 18.83 -8.35
CA PRO A 540 36.34 19.22 -9.07
C PRO A 540 35.22 18.18 -9.02
N LEU A 541 35.53 16.89 -9.18
CA LEU A 541 34.57 15.79 -9.07
C LEU A 541 33.91 15.75 -7.69
N ILE A 542 34.67 15.86 -6.60
CA ILE A 542 34.12 15.84 -5.24
C ILE A 542 33.14 17.00 -5.03
N ARG A 543 33.49 18.22 -5.46
CA ARG A 543 32.57 19.38 -5.37
C ARG A 543 31.29 19.20 -6.20
N VAL A 544 31.39 18.55 -7.36
CA VAL A 544 30.21 18.21 -8.17
C VAL A 544 29.35 17.17 -7.45
N LEU A 545 29.96 16.10 -6.91
CA LEU A 545 29.23 15.06 -6.18
C LEU A 545 28.60 15.58 -4.88
N GLU A 546 29.26 16.46 -4.14
CA GLU A 546 28.68 17.14 -2.96
C GLU A 546 27.42 17.93 -3.35
N ARG A 547 27.45 18.59 -4.51
CA ARG A 547 26.26 19.27 -5.03
C ARG A 547 25.16 18.29 -5.41
N VAL A 548 25.50 17.16 -6.04
CA VAL A 548 24.55 16.10 -6.40
C VAL A 548 23.88 15.54 -5.15
N VAL A 549 24.66 15.18 -4.12
CA VAL A 549 24.16 14.71 -2.82
C VAL A 549 23.23 15.74 -2.18
N LYS A 550 23.63 17.02 -2.17
CA LYS A 550 22.81 18.10 -1.63
C LYS A 550 21.48 18.27 -2.39
N LEU A 551 21.50 18.14 -3.71
CA LEU A 551 20.28 18.22 -4.53
C LEU A 551 19.33 17.05 -4.23
N ALA A 552 19.84 15.83 -4.16
CA ALA A 552 19.06 14.65 -3.80
C ALA A 552 18.42 14.78 -2.40
N ALA A 553 19.21 15.21 -1.41
CA ALA A 553 18.72 15.41 -0.04
C ALA A 553 17.64 16.50 0.09
N LEU A 554 17.71 17.54 -0.74
CA LEU A 554 16.73 18.64 -0.73
C LEU A 554 15.50 18.37 -1.60
N ASN A 555 15.39 17.21 -2.24
CA ASN A 555 14.27 16.83 -3.09
C ASN A 555 13.33 15.82 -2.42
N PRO A 556 12.49 16.24 -1.45
CA PRO A 556 11.45 15.36 -0.92
C PRO A 556 10.42 15.07 -2.01
N PHE A 557 9.97 13.82 -2.10
CA PHE A 557 8.87 13.50 -2.98
C PHE A 557 7.58 14.18 -2.48
N PRO A 558 6.73 14.70 -3.39
CA PRO A 558 5.51 15.35 -2.99
C PRO A 558 4.53 14.33 -2.40
N THR A 559 3.88 14.69 -1.30
CA THR A 559 2.82 13.88 -0.67
C THR A 559 1.41 14.30 -1.11
N MET A 560 1.31 15.38 -1.89
CA MET A 560 0.05 15.98 -2.37
C MET A 560 0.20 16.46 -3.81
N ALA A 561 -0.89 16.49 -4.58
CA ALA A 561 -0.90 17.01 -5.95
C ALA A 561 -0.50 18.47 -6.03
N GLU A 562 -1.03 19.32 -5.14
CA GLU A 562 -0.68 20.73 -5.10
C GLU A 562 0.84 20.93 -4.95
N SER A 563 1.48 20.14 -4.08
CA SER A 563 2.94 20.17 -3.90
C SER A 563 3.68 19.69 -5.16
N TRP A 564 3.16 18.68 -5.84
CA TRP A 564 3.71 18.20 -7.10
C TRP A 564 3.60 19.26 -8.21
N GLU A 565 2.43 19.89 -8.37
CA GLU A 565 2.14 20.92 -9.37
C GLU A 565 3.00 22.17 -9.11
N TYR A 566 3.15 22.56 -7.84
CA TYR A 566 4.06 23.62 -7.44
C TYR A 566 5.50 23.31 -7.88
N ASN A 567 5.98 22.10 -7.66
CA ASN A 567 7.33 21.73 -8.08
C ASN A 567 7.49 21.77 -9.62
N GLN A 568 6.48 21.34 -10.39
CA GLN A 568 6.51 21.38 -11.86
C GLN A 568 6.50 22.81 -12.43
N THR A 569 5.85 23.73 -11.73
CA THR A 569 5.73 25.14 -12.11
C THR A 569 6.86 26.01 -11.55
N SER A 570 7.59 25.52 -10.54
CA SER A 570 8.72 26.22 -9.94
C SER A 570 9.99 26.19 -10.81
N SER A 571 11.00 27.00 -10.43
CA SER A 571 12.32 26.96 -11.05
C SER A 571 13.20 25.80 -10.57
N TYR A 572 12.62 24.87 -9.81
CA TYR A 572 13.36 23.86 -9.07
C TYR A 572 13.91 22.76 -9.99
N LEU A 573 13.03 22.11 -10.78
CA LEU A 573 13.39 21.05 -11.71
C LEU A 573 13.89 21.57 -13.07
N GLY A 574 13.52 22.79 -13.44
CA GLY A 574 13.84 23.43 -14.71
C GLY A 574 13.61 24.92 -14.62
N LYS A 575 14.20 25.73 -15.51
CA LYS A 575 13.97 27.18 -15.50
C LYS A 575 12.50 27.47 -15.84
N THR A 576 11.86 28.39 -15.13
CA THR A 576 10.48 28.80 -15.46
C THR A 576 10.46 29.68 -16.70
N ARG A 577 9.38 29.56 -17.48
CA ARG A 577 9.12 30.43 -18.64
C ARG A 577 8.41 31.72 -18.24
N GLU A 578 7.72 31.71 -17.10
CA GLU A 578 6.95 32.84 -16.55
C GLU A 578 7.17 32.97 -15.03
N ARG A 579 6.93 34.15 -14.46
CA ARG A 579 7.15 34.45 -13.03
C ARG A 579 5.88 34.14 -12.24
N ILE A 580 5.84 33.00 -11.55
CA ILE A 580 4.64 32.53 -10.82
C ILE A 580 4.66 33.07 -9.38
N LYS A 581 3.53 33.62 -8.92
CA LYS A 581 3.31 34.01 -7.51
C LYS A 581 3.17 32.75 -6.65
N ARG A 582 3.88 32.68 -5.52
CA ARG A 582 3.76 31.57 -4.57
C ARG A 582 2.31 31.45 -4.08
N PRO A 583 1.76 30.23 -3.95
CA PRO A 583 0.48 30.01 -3.27
C PRO A 583 0.57 30.50 -1.81
N ALA A 584 -0.50 31.14 -1.32
CA ALA A 584 -0.59 31.56 0.07
C ALA A 584 -0.73 30.29 0.95
N GLY A 585 0.24 30.03 1.83
CA GLY A 585 0.20 28.87 2.75
C GLY A 585 1.42 27.95 2.72
N PHE A 586 2.27 28.04 1.69
CA PHE A 586 3.48 27.21 1.58
C PHE A 586 4.60 27.68 2.53
N ARG A 587 4.50 27.36 3.83
CA ARG A 587 5.65 27.42 4.74
C ARG A 587 6.58 26.25 4.39
N ARG A 588 7.81 26.55 3.97
CA ARG A 588 8.88 25.53 4.01
C ARG A 588 8.86 24.93 5.41
N SER A 589 8.73 23.61 5.53
CA SER A 589 9.15 22.93 6.74
C SER A 589 10.64 23.18 6.89
N SER A 590 11.00 24.25 7.59
CA SER A 590 12.34 24.39 8.12
C SER A 590 12.49 23.23 9.09
N SER A 591 13.35 22.27 8.77
CA SER A 591 13.90 21.30 9.72
C SER A 591 14.74 22.03 10.77
N ARG A 592 14.06 22.84 11.59
CA ARG A 592 14.58 23.54 12.77
C ARG A 592 13.66 23.24 13.95
N ASN A 593 13.62 21.97 14.34
CA ASN A 593 13.49 21.53 15.72
C ASN A 593 14.73 20.65 15.92
N ARG A 594 15.81 21.01 16.61
CA ARG A 594 15.98 21.45 18.01
C ARG A 594 15.24 20.56 19.01
N ARG A 595 16.07 19.69 19.61
CA ARG A 595 15.89 18.74 20.73
C ARG A 595 15.22 17.42 20.40
#